data_AF-A0A4Z0PCY6-F1
#
_entry.id   AF-A0A4Z0PCY6-F1
#
_cell.length_a   1.000
_cell.length_b   1.000
_cell.length_c   1.000
_cell.angle_alpha   90.00
_cell.angle_beta   90.00
_cell.angle_gamma   90.00
#
_symmetry.space_group_name_H-M   'P 1'
#
loop_
_entity.id
_entity.type
_entity.pdbx_description
1 polymer ?
#
loop_
_entity_poly.entity_id
_entity_poly.type
_entity_poly.pdbx_seq_one_letter_code
_entity_poly.pdbx_strand_id
1 'polypeptide(L)'
;MKDIFIDNNVAKNFCTPLDPEYKKLILWLIKDTKDITTTPHLVVSQKLLVEYLRSSIGAYSETSIPAIIDLLTREGRLKKIKPDAIQAFKDEHFSKRRVSKFKSNAQDHEHIPVVLLSERKIAITIDEGFTFDLLNFPGFSATVASRPENINYN
;
A
#
# COMPACT_ATOMS: atom_id res chain seq x y z
N MET A 1 -2.31 -15.40 0.50
CA MET A 1 -1.41 -14.48 -0.24
C MET A 1 -0.81 -13.50 0.74
N LYS A 2 0.46 -13.10 0.57
CA LYS A 2 1.10 -12.09 1.45
C LYS A 2 1.07 -10.70 0.83
N ASP A 3 -0.10 -10.08 0.79
CA ASP A 3 -0.24 -8.75 0.23
C ASP A 3 0.03 -7.63 1.26
N ILE A 4 0.51 -6.49 0.77
CA ILE A 4 0.73 -5.29 1.56
C ILE A 4 0.47 -4.04 0.74
N PHE A 5 -0.15 -3.04 1.36
CA PHE A 5 -0.22 -1.68 0.84
C PHE A 5 0.95 -0.86 1.39
N ILE A 6 1.60 -0.08 0.54
CA ILE A 6 2.70 0.81 0.94
C ILE A 6 2.34 2.21 0.50
N ASP A 7 2.18 3.13 1.43
CA ASP A 7 1.86 4.51 1.10
C ASP A 7 3.02 5.18 0.35
N ASN A 8 2.71 6.13 -0.53
CA ASN A 8 3.68 6.91 -1.28
C ASN A 8 4.65 7.66 -0.35
N ASN A 9 4.18 8.12 0.81
CA ASN A 9 5.02 8.77 1.81
C ASN A 9 6.08 7.83 2.44
N VAL A 10 5.90 6.51 2.35
CA VAL A 10 6.87 5.48 2.75
C VAL A 10 7.72 5.07 1.55
N ALA A 11 7.10 4.84 0.40
CA ALA A 11 7.75 4.36 -0.81
C ALA A 11 8.84 5.32 -1.33
N LYS A 12 8.73 6.64 -1.08
CA LYS A 12 9.78 7.61 -1.41
C LYS A 12 11.14 7.28 -0.77
N ASN A 13 11.15 6.58 0.37
CA ASN A 13 12.38 6.19 1.07
C ASN A 13 13.10 5.00 0.39
N PHE A 14 12.52 4.40 -0.65
CA PHE A 14 13.09 3.24 -1.35
C PHE A 14 14.17 3.60 -2.37
N CYS A 15 14.24 4.87 -2.80
CA CYS A 15 15.24 5.30 -3.79
C CYS A 15 16.67 5.12 -3.25
N THR A 16 16.88 5.47 -1.98
CA THR A 16 18.18 5.32 -1.30
C THR A 16 17.93 4.86 0.14
N PRO A 17 17.60 3.57 0.37
CA PRO A 17 17.20 3.09 1.68
C PRO A 17 18.45 3.02 2.57
N LEU A 18 18.69 4.06 3.36
CA LEU A 18 19.77 4.06 4.36
C LEU A 18 19.40 3.17 5.56
N ASP A 19 18.11 3.17 5.92
CA ASP A 19 17.56 2.39 7.02
C ASP A 19 17.54 0.88 6.65
N PRO A 20 18.18 0.01 7.46
CA PRO A 20 18.18 -1.44 7.25
C PRO A 20 16.78 -2.07 7.18
N GLU A 21 15.79 -1.53 7.87
CA GLU A 21 14.43 -2.08 7.88
C GLU A 21 13.72 -1.86 6.53
N TYR A 22 13.99 -0.74 5.87
CA TYR A 22 13.51 -0.50 4.51
C TYR A 22 14.18 -1.43 3.50
N LYS A 23 15.47 -1.75 3.68
CA LYS A 23 16.16 -2.76 2.85
C LYS A 23 15.52 -4.14 3.03
N LYS A 24 15.19 -4.52 4.27
CA LYS A 24 14.49 -5.79 4.54
C LYS A 24 13.13 -5.85 3.87
N LEU A 25 12.35 -4.76 3.91
CA LEU A 25 11.05 -4.67 3.23
C LEU A 25 11.20 -4.84 1.72
N ILE A 26 12.15 -4.14 1.10
CA ILE A 26 12.42 -4.24 -0.35
C ILE A 26 12.84 -5.66 -0.70
N LEU A 27 13.79 -6.25 0.04
CA LEU A 27 14.23 -7.63 -0.16
C LEU A 27 13.09 -8.63 0.00
N TRP A 28 12.21 -8.43 0.99
CA TRP A 28 11.02 -9.25 1.16
C TRP A 28 10.09 -9.13 -0.04
N LEU A 29 9.80 -7.91 -0.51
CA LEU A 29 8.94 -7.67 -1.69
C LEU A 29 9.48 -8.35 -2.95
N ILE A 30 10.78 -8.22 -3.24
CA ILE A 30 11.36 -8.77 -4.48
C ILE A 30 11.80 -10.23 -4.36
N LYS A 31 11.67 -10.84 -3.17
CA LYS A 31 12.07 -12.23 -2.96
C LYS A 31 11.28 -13.14 -3.88
N ASP A 32 11.98 -13.90 -4.70
CA ASP A 32 11.40 -15.00 -5.46
C ASP A 32 11.08 -16.14 -4.49
N THR A 33 9.84 -16.62 -4.52
CA THR A 33 9.38 -17.72 -3.68
C THR A 33 8.66 -18.74 -4.54
N LYS A 34 9.02 -20.01 -4.40
CA LYS A 34 8.41 -21.13 -5.14
C LYS A 34 6.93 -21.36 -4.78
N ASP A 35 6.47 -20.81 -3.66
CA ASP A 35 5.12 -20.98 -3.14
C ASP A 35 4.32 -19.68 -3.25
N ILE A 36 3.27 -19.73 -4.08
CA ILE A 36 2.38 -18.60 -4.36
C ILE A 36 1.65 -18.09 -3.11
N THR A 37 1.39 -18.96 -2.13
CA THR A 37 0.64 -18.60 -0.92
C THR A 37 1.46 -17.70 0.01
N THR A 38 2.79 -17.87 -0.04
CA THR A 38 3.78 -17.09 0.73
C THR A 38 4.46 -16.00 -0.09
N THR A 39 4.19 -15.92 -1.39
CA THR A 39 4.74 -14.90 -2.29
C THR A 39 4.23 -13.50 -1.90
N PRO A 40 5.14 -12.55 -1.63
CA PRO A 40 4.78 -11.17 -1.37
C PRO A 40 4.14 -10.50 -2.59
N HIS A 41 3.05 -9.77 -2.37
CA HIS A 41 2.34 -9.01 -3.40
C HIS A 41 2.20 -7.55 -2.96
N LEU A 42 2.32 -6.63 -3.91
CA LEU A 42 2.10 -5.21 -3.66
C LEU A 42 0.67 -4.84 -4.05
N VAL A 43 -0.11 -4.34 -3.10
CA VAL A 43 -1.47 -3.84 -3.33
C VAL A 43 -1.37 -2.44 -3.91
N VAL A 44 -2.01 -2.23 -5.06
CA VAL A 44 -1.96 -0.94 -5.77
C VAL A 44 -3.33 -0.54 -6.32
N SER A 45 -3.51 0.75 -6.56
CA SER A 45 -4.57 1.31 -7.40
C SER A 45 -3.94 2.10 -8.54
N GLN A 46 -4.73 2.45 -9.57
CA GLN A 46 -4.20 3.29 -10.65
C GLN A 46 -3.70 4.65 -10.13
N LYS A 47 -4.38 5.23 -9.14
CA LYS A 47 -3.97 6.47 -8.51
C LYS A 47 -2.64 6.33 -7.77
N LEU A 48 -2.49 5.29 -6.95
CA LEU A 48 -1.25 5.04 -6.23
C LEU A 48 -0.06 4.85 -7.17
N LEU A 49 -0.26 4.13 -8.28
CA LEU A 49 0.78 3.98 -9.32
C LEU A 49 1.20 5.35 -9.90
N VAL A 50 0.25 6.25 -10.16
CA VAL A 50 0.55 7.60 -10.64
C VAL A 50 1.31 8.41 -9.58
N GLU A 51 0.93 8.30 -8.30
CA GLU A 51 1.61 8.96 -7.18
C GLU A 51 3.07 8.50 -7.05
N TYR A 52 3.33 7.20 -7.11
CA TYR A 52 4.68 6.64 -7.07
C TYR A 52 5.56 7.14 -8.22
N LEU A 53 5.03 7.14 -9.44
CA LEU A 53 5.78 7.61 -10.61
C LEU A 53 6.07 9.11 -10.52
N ARG A 54 5.12 9.90 -10.00
CA ARG A 54 5.31 11.34 -9.79
C ARG A 54 6.32 11.67 -8.70
N SER A 55 6.30 10.94 -7.59
CA SER A 55 7.22 11.16 -6.46
C SER A 55 8.64 10.65 -6.72
N SER A 56 8.80 9.79 -7.73
CA SER A 56 10.08 9.13 -8.08
C SER A 56 10.66 9.62 -9.41
N ILE A 57 10.22 10.78 -9.92
CA ILE A 57 10.80 11.36 -11.14
C ILE A 57 12.31 11.60 -10.91
N GLY A 58 13.15 10.99 -11.74
CA GLY A 58 14.60 11.07 -11.62
C GLY A 58 15.24 10.12 -10.60
N ALA A 59 14.46 9.21 -10.00
CA ALA A 59 15.00 8.11 -9.20
C ALA A 59 15.46 6.97 -10.13
N TYR A 60 16.75 6.68 -10.17
CA TYR A 60 17.34 5.65 -11.06
C TYR A 60 17.83 4.40 -10.31
N SER A 61 17.57 4.29 -9.00
CA SER A 61 18.00 3.12 -8.22
C SER A 61 17.16 1.88 -8.58
N GLU A 62 17.81 0.72 -8.67
CA GLU A 62 17.15 -0.59 -8.82
C GLU A 62 16.21 -0.91 -7.64
N THR A 63 16.44 -0.28 -6.48
CA THR A 63 15.58 -0.43 -5.30
C THR A 63 14.42 0.55 -5.26
N SER A 64 14.32 1.47 -6.22
CA SER A 64 13.26 2.48 -6.24
C SER A 64 11.88 1.85 -6.45
N ILE A 65 10.83 2.53 -5.98
CA ILE A 65 9.47 2.01 -6.13
C ILE A 65 9.06 1.79 -7.61
N PRO A 66 9.46 2.60 -8.61
CA PRO A 66 9.18 2.29 -10.01
C PRO A 66 9.86 1.01 -10.51
N ALA A 67 11.12 0.76 -10.10
CA ALA A 67 11.85 -0.46 -10.48
C ALA A 67 11.20 -1.70 -9.86
N ILE A 68 10.77 -1.61 -8.60
CA ILE A 68 10.02 -2.68 -7.92
C ILE A 68 8.67 -2.92 -8.60
N ILE A 69 7.94 -1.86 -8.99
CA ILE A 69 6.67 -1.99 -9.72
C ILE A 69 6.87 -2.70 -11.05
N ASP A 70 7.91 -2.34 -11.82
CA ASP A 70 8.21 -3.00 -13.10
C ASP A 70 8.47 -4.51 -12.90
N LEU A 71 9.34 -4.85 -11.93
CA LEU A 71 9.63 -6.24 -11.57
C LEU A 71 8.34 -7.01 -11.19
N LEU A 72 7.58 -6.48 -10.23
CA LEU A 72 6.36 -7.13 -9.75
C LEU A 72 5.27 -7.18 -10.84
N THR A 73 5.28 -6.26 -11.81
CA THR A 73 4.38 -6.32 -12.99
C THR A 73 4.73 -7.51 -13.86
N ARG A 74 6.01 -7.68 -14.20
CA ARG A 74 6.50 -8.80 -15.03
C ARG A 74 6.25 -10.15 -14.36
N GLU A 75 6.32 -10.19 -13.03
CA GLU A 75 6.05 -11.39 -12.23
C GLU A 75 4.56 -11.62 -11.92
N GLY A 76 3.66 -10.71 -12.30
CA GLY A 76 2.23 -10.83 -11.99
C GLY A 76 1.88 -10.64 -10.50
N ARG A 77 2.75 -9.99 -9.72
CA ARG A 77 2.66 -9.81 -8.26
C ARG A 77 2.10 -8.46 -7.81
N LEU A 78 1.59 -7.66 -8.74
CA LEU A 78 0.80 -6.47 -8.42
C LEU A 78 -0.67 -6.82 -8.24
N LYS A 79 -1.15 -6.70 -7.00
CA LYS A 79 -2.57 -6.83 -6.67
C LYS A 79 -3.28 -5.49 -6.95
N LYS A 80 -3.66 -5.28 -8.21
CA LYS A 80 -4.35 -4.06 -8.64
C LYS A 80 -5.84 -4.09 -8.28
N ILE A 81 -6.25 -3.23 -7.36
CA ILE A 81 -7.67 -2.99 -7.06
C ILE A 81 -8.26 -2.10 -8.16
N LYS A 82 -9.34 -2.57 -8.78
CA LYS A 82 -9.96 -1.91 -9.93
C LYS A 82 -10.76 -0.67 -9.51
N PRO A 83 -10.83 0.38 -10.37
CA PRO A 83 -11.61 1.58 -10.08
C PRO A 83 -13.07 1.29 -9.70
N ASP A 84 -13.74 0.39 -10.42
CA ASP A 84 -15.15 0.06 -10.15
C ASP A 84 -15.35 -0.58 -8.77
N ALA A 85 -14.39 -1.38 -8.30
CA ALA A 85 -14.44 -1.98 -6.98
C ALA A 85 -14.23 -0.95 -5.87
N ILE A 86 -13.31 0.01 -6.10
CA ILE A 86 -13.10 1.15 -5.20
C ILE A 86 -14.37 1.99 -5.13
N GLN A 87 -15.00 2.25 -6.27
CA GLN A 87 -16.23 3.05 -6.33
C GLN A 87 -17.39 2.31 -5.65
N ALA A 88 -17.60 1.03 -5.93
CA ALA A 88 -18.63 0.23 -5.26
C ALA A 88 -18.46 0.21 -3.73
N PHE A 89 -17.22 0.05 -3.24
CA PHE A 89 -16.93 0.13 -1.81
C PHE A 89 -17.30 1.49 -1.22
N LYS A 90 -16.98 2.58 -1.93
CA LYS A 90 -17.32 3.94 -1.51
C LYS A 90 -18.84 4.12 -1.48
N ASP A 91 -19.55 3.67 -2.50
CA ASP A 91 -21.00 3.79 -2.58
C ASP A 91 -21.69 3.05 -1.41
N GLU A 92 -21.16 1.88 -1.03
CA GLU A 92 -21.67 1.09 0.07
C GLU A 92 -21.33 1.66 1.46
N HIS A 93 -20.10 2.15 1.66
CA HIS A 93 -19.59 2.44 2.99
C HIS A 93 -19.37 3.93 3.28
N PHE A 94 -19.15 4.79 2.28
CA PHE A 94 -18.81 6.21 2.47
C PHE A 94 -20.06 7.09 2.57
N SER A 95 -20.87 6.86 3.60
CA SER A 95 -21.95 7.79 3.91
C SER A 95 -21.39 9.17 4.29
N LYS A 96 -22.15 10.25 4.02
CA LYS A 96 -21.75 11.62 4.37
C LYS A 96 -21.31 11.76 5.83
N ARG A 97 -22.03 11.09 6.75
CA ARG A 97 -21.72 11.06 8.19
C ARG A 97 -20.41 10.34 8.51
N ARG A 98 -20.02 9.34 7.70
CA ARG A 98 -18.76 8.62 7.86
C ARG A 98 -17.60 9.47 7.35
N VAL A 99 -17.72 9.97 6.13
CA VAL A 99 -16.68 10.82 5.50
C VAL A 99 -16.41 12.07 6.33
N SER A 100 -17.43 12.68 6.95
CA SER A 100 -17.23 13.84 7.82
C SER A 100 -16.43 13.56 9.10
N LYS A 101 -16.17 12.29 9.43
CA LYS A 101 -15.36 11.87 10.57
C LYS A 101 -13.94 11.43 10.17
N PHE A 102 -13.66 11.36 8.87
CA PHE A 102 -12.33 11.01 8.41
C PHE A 102 -11.32 12.08 8.83
N LYS A 103 -10.17 11.62 9.30
CA LYS A 103 -9.04 12.48 9.67
C LYS A 103 -8.05 12.63 8.53
N SER A 104 -7.98 11.67 7.62
CA SER A 104 -7.16 11.74 6.42
C SER A 104 -7.67 12.80 5.45
N ASN A 105 -6.76 13.32 4.63
CA ASN A 105 -7.13 14.28 3.60
C ASN A 105 -7.97 13.60 2.50
N ALA A 106 -8.71 14.41 1.73
CA ALA A 106 -9.59 13.89 0.68
C ALA A 106 -8.88 13.08 -0.42
N GLN A 107 -7.57 13.26 -0.59
CA GLN A 107 -6.80 12.49 -1.57
C GLN A 107 -6.61 11.04 -1.09
N ASP A 108 -6.37 10.85 0.20
CA ASP A 108 -6.16 9.53 0.83
C ASP A 108 -7.45 8.73 0.99
N HIS A 109 -8.61 9.39 0.90
CA HIS A 109 -9.91 8.70 0.94
C HIS A 109 -10.03 7.63 -0.16
N GLU A 110 -9.32 7.79 -1.27
CA GLU A 110 -9.29 6.80 -2.35
C GLU A 110 -8.37 5.62 -2.06
N HIS A 111 -7.46 5.74 -1.10
CA HIS A 111 -6.57 4.66 -0.66
C HIS A 111 -7.20 3.78 0.43
N ILE A 112 -8.18 4.30 1.18
CA ILE A 112 -8.91 3.53 2.20
C ILE A 112 -9.52 2.24 1.60
N PRO A 113 -10.32 2.29 0.51
CA PRO A 113 -10.87 1.06 -0.09
C PRO A 113 -9.78 0.13 -0.62
N VAL A 114 -8.65 0.66 -1.09
CA VAL A 114 -7.54 -0.14 -1.65
C VAL A 114 -6.96 -1.05 -0.57
N VAL A 115 -6.75 -0.51 0.64
CA VAL A 115 -6.32 -1.30 1.79
C VAL A 115 -7.41 -2.27 2.23
N LEU A 116 -8.65 -1.79 2.40
CA LEU A 116 -9.72 -2.60 2.99
C LEU A 116 -10.23 -3.72 2.06
N LEU A 117 -10.08 -3.57 0.74
CA LEU A 117 -10.35 -4.61 -0.26
C LEU A 117 -9.18 -5.59 -0.44
N SER A 118 -8.00 -5.30 0.11
CA SER A 118 -6.88 -6.24 0.09
C SER A 118 -7.15 -7.46 0.99
N GLU A 119 -6.40 -8.55 0.77
CA GLU A 119 -6.60 -9.80 1.47
C GLU A 119 -6.25 -9.63 2.95
N ARG A 120 -5.04 -9.17 3.26
CA ARG A 120 -4.55 -9.01 4.63
C ARG A 120 -4.93 -7.69 5.29
N LYS A 121 -5.32 -6.67 4.52
CA LYS A 121 -5.66 -5.31 5.03
C LYS A 121 -4.50 -4.71 5.83
N ILE A 122 -3.28 -4.95 5.33
CA ILE A 122 -2.06 -4.42 5.92
C ILE A 122 -1.60 -3.20 5.13
N ALA A 123 -1.32 -2.10 5.84
CA ALA A 123 -0.76 -0.89 5.27
C ALA A 123 0.50 -0.44 6.02
N ILE A 124 1.48 0.08 5.29
CA ILE A 124 2.57 0.88 5.84
C ILE A 124 2.36 2.34 5.43
N THR A 125 2.17 3.22 6.40
CA THR A 125 2.00 4.66 6.19
C THR A 125 2.50 5.44 7.41
N ILE A 126 3.08 6.62 7.18
CA ILE A 126 3.41 7.56 8.27
C ILE A 126 2.32 8.63 8.48
N ASP A 127 1.23 8.59 7.71
CA ASP A 127 0.11 9.52 7.86
C ASP A 127 -0.79 9.06 9.02
N GLU A 128 -0.84 9.88 10.07
CA GLU A 128 -1.63 9.60 11.28
C GLU A 128 -3.14 9.65 11.02
N GLY A 129 -3.60 10.53 10.11
CA GLY A 129 -5.01 10.65 9.73
C GLY A 129 -5.48 9.42 8.97
N PHE A 130 -4.69 8.97 7.99
CA PHE A 130 -4.95 7.75 7.24
C PHE A 130 -4.88 6.50 8.13
N THR A 131 -3.88 6.45 9.03
CA THR A 131 -3.79 5.40 10.06
C THR A 131 -5.05 5.35 10.92
N PHE A 132 -5.51 6.50 11.42
CA PHE A 132 -6.71 6.57 12.23
C PHE A 132 -7.94 6.06 11.47
N ASP A 133 -8.11 6.49 10.22
CA ASP A 133 -9.28 6.11 9.41
C ASP A 133 -9.30 4.63 9.08
N LEU A 134 -8.16 4.01 8.78
CA LEU A 134 -8.05 2.57 8.53
C LEU A 134 -8.35 1.74 9.79
N LEU A 135 -7.76 2.10 10.93
CA LEU A 135 -7.92 1.35 12.18
C LEU A 135 -9.33 1.46 12.77
N ASN A 136 -10.00 2.59 12.55
CA ASN A 136 -11.34 2.86 13.09
C ASN A 136 -12.45 2.67 12.07
N PHE A 137 -12.17 2.10 10.89
CA PHE A 137 -13.19 1.94 9.84
C PHE A 137 -14.23 0.89 10.25
N PRO A 138 -15.51 1.25 10.42
CA PRO A 138 -16.52 0.30 10.90
C PRO A 138 -16.76 -0.86 9.93
N GLY A 139 -16.74 -2.09 10.48
CA GLY A 139 -16.96 -3.34 9.74
C GLY A 139 -15.70 -3.99 9.19
N PHE A 140 -14.53 -3.36 9.38
CA PHE A 140 -13.25 -3.85 8.87
C PHE A 140 -12.21 -3.88 9.98
N SER A 141 -11.25 -4.79 9.86
CA SER A 141 -10.07 -4.85 10.71
C SER A 141 -8.84 -4.74 9.81
N ALA A 142 -8.11 -3.64 9.95
CA ALA A 142 -6.86 -3.38 9.25
C ALA A 142 -5.69 -3.39 10.23
N THR A 143 -4.51 -3.74 9.75
CA THR A 143 -3.25 -3.58 10.49
C THR A 143 -2.45 -2.48 9.82
N VAL A 144 -2.06 -1.48 10.58
CA VAL A 144 -1.30 -0.33 10.05
C VAL A 144 -0.01 -0.18 10.84
N ALA A 145 1.11 -0.01 10.15
CA ALA A 145 2.40 0.29 10.75
C ALA A 145 3.02 1.54 10.15
N SER A 146 3.72 2.32 10.97
CA SER A 146 4.49 3.48 10.52
C SER A 146 5.90 3.14 10.04
N ARG A 147 6.40 1.95 10.40
CA ARG A 147 7.76 1.52 10.09
C ARG A 147 7.80 0.03 9.68
N PRO A 148 8.71 -0.39 8.79
CA PRO A 148 8.74 -1.75 8.28
C PRO A 148 8.96 -2.84 9.34
N GLU A 149 9.72 -2.57 10.40
CA GLU A 149 9.97 -3.51 11.50
C GLU A 149 8.70 -3.89 12.29
N ASN A 150 7.66 -3.07 12.20
CA ASN A 150 6.39 -3.29 12.90
C ASN A 150 5.39 -4.12 12.07
N ILE A 151 5.79 -4.60 10.90
CA ILE A 151 4.96 -5.45 10.03
C ILE A 151 5.30 -6.92 10.26
N ASN A 152 4.25 -7.75 10.32
CA ASN A 152 4.40 -9.18 10.30
C ASN A 152 4.59 -9.70 8.85
N TYR A 153 5.83 -10.06 8.52
CA TYR A 153 6.22 -10.65 7.24
C TYR A 153 5.85 -12.15 7.08
N ASN A 154 5.40 -12.79 8.16
CA ASN A 154 4.99 -14.20 8.19
C ASN A 154 3.58 -14.43 7.68
#